data_AF-A0A1I2LK35-F1
#
_entry.id   AF-A0A1I2LK35-F1
#
_cell.length_a   1.000
_cell.length_b   1.000
_cell.length_c   1.000
_cell.angle_alpha   90.00
_cell.angle_beta   90.00
_cell.angle_gamma   90.00
#
_symmetry.space_group_name_H-M   'P 1'
#
loop_
_entity.id
_entity.type
_entity.pdbx_description
1 polymer ?
#
loop_
_entity_poly.entity_id
_entity_poly.type
_entity_poly.pdbx_seq_one_letter_code
_entity_poly.pdbx_strand_id
1 'polypeptide(L)'
;MRPRALVALYPPAWRERYGEEFAALLEDTGVHLRQVLDVLPAAASAWIRPAAHLHDRAARMRASVTMTLFAWVTLTAGTVVFGQLHDDSVPGGAGGGLRAVYVACAAASTVALVLGGLPLAGAVVRAGRRRVRTVAALGVPVVAAAGFLAVAVAVTRLVPHSPRPGVGIGTTWFLALTAVGAVAALTAASGPAAAFRRTPVTGRPLVAAVVAGAVAVVSMAAAAGSGLAAVVVPAVTGPSAPGGLPGPLLAYGAGMALTLVVAATSCVRGLRAATPNRRSGHGQG
;
A
#
# COMPACT_ATOMS: atom_id res chain seq x y z
N MET A 1 6.42 -30.39 16.43
CA MET A 1 6.66 -29.06 15.84
C MET A 1 7.80 -28.40 16.61
N ARG A 2 8.80 -27.78 15.98
CA ARG A 2 9.95 -27.22 16.71
C ARG A 2 9.56 -25.90 17.41
N PRO A 3 9.94 -25.65 18.69
CA PRO A 3 9.68 -24.40 19.42
C PRO A 3 10.02 -23.13 18.61
N ARG A 4 11.18 -23.14 17.93
CA ARG A 4 11.62 -22.04 17.06
C ARG A 4 10.65 -21.70 15.93
N ALA A 5 9.88 -22.67 15.41
CA ALA A 5 8.89 -22.42 14.38
C ALA A 5 7.68 -21.63 14.93
N LEU A 6 7.29 -21.88 16.18
CA LEU A 6 6.22 -21.13 16.85
C LEU A 6 6.67 -19.72 17.21
N VAL A 7 7.89 -19.56 17.72
CA VAL A 7 8.49 -18.24 17.97
C VAL A 7 8.56 -17.43 16.67
N ALA A 8 8.84 -18.07 15.53
CA ALA A 8 8.92 -17.41 14.24
C ALA A 8 7.60 -16.74 13.80
N LEU A 9 6.44 -17.15 14.34
CA LEU A 9 5.14 -16.54 14.06
C LEU A 9 5.01 -15.12 14.65
N TYR A 10 5.77 -14.82 15.72
CA TYR A 10 5.72 -13.51 16.37
C TYR A 10 6.45 -12.43 15.55
N PRO A 11 6.07 -11.15 15.73
CA PRO A 11 6.75 -10.02 15.09
C PRO A 11 8.25 -9.98 15.39
N PRO A 12 9.11 -9.55 14.44
CA PRO A 12 10.56 -9.54 14.62
C PRO A 12 11.04 -8.83 15.90
N ALA A 13 10.52 -7.63 16.19
CA ALA A 13 10.87 -6.87 17.39
C ALA A 13 10.49 -7.57 18.70
N TRP A 14 9.41 -8.37 18.69
CA TRP A 14 9.04 -9.18 19.84
C TRP A 14 10.02 -10.34 20.02
N ARG A 15 10.39 -11.01 18.91
CA ARG A 15 11.34 -12.14 18.94
C ARG A 15 12.74 -11.69 19.36
N GLU A 16 13.18 -10.52 18.94
CA GLU A 16 14.48 -9.96 19.35
C GLU A 16 14.58 -9.74 20.87
N ARG A 17 13.45 -9.49 21.55
CA ARG A 17 13.45 -9.23 23.00
C ARG A 17 13.05 -10.44 23.85
N TYR A 18 12.04 -11.20 23.42
CA TYR A 18 11.44 -12.29 24.19
C TYR A 18 11.55 -13.64 23.50
N GLY A 19 12.12 -13.70 22.29
CA GLY A 19 12.12 -14.92 21.49
C GLY A 19 12.94 -16.03 22.12
N GLU A 20 14.07 -15.71 22.76
CA GLU A 20 14.91 -16.70 23.44
C GLU A 20 14.24 -17.21 24.72
N GLU A 21 13.73 -16.32 25.56
CA GLU A 21 12.99 -16.67 26.78
C GLU A 21 11.76 -17.54 26.46
N PHE A 22 10.98 -17.15 25.45
CA PHE A 22 9.80 -17.90 25.05
C PHE A 22 10.13 -19.23 24.36
N ALA A 23 11.23 -19.30 23.61
CA ALA A 23 11.72 -20.56 23.07
C ALA A 23 12.10 -21.53 24.19
N ALA A 24 12.82 -21.05 25.21
CA ALA A 24 13.19 -21.85 26.39
C ALA A 24 11.96 -22.35 27.14
N LEU A 25 10.96 -21.47 27.37
CA LEU A 25 9.69 -21.87 28.00
C LEU A 25 8.95 -22.95 27.20
N LEU A 26 8.95 -22.88 25.87
CA LEU A 26 8.36 -23.90 25.00
C LEU A 26 9.18 -25.20 24.96
N GLU A 27 10.49 -25.13 25.18
CA GLU A 27 11.37 -26.29 25.30
C GLU A 27 11.13 -27.01 26.63
N ASP A 28 11.04 -26.27 27.74
CA ASP A 28 10.82 -26.80 29.09
C ASP A 28 9.42 -27.41 29.27
N THR A 29 8.39 -26.76 28.72
CA THR A 29 7.00 -27.23 28.82
C THR A 29 6.62 -28.27 27.76
N GLY A 30 7.45 -28.44 26.72
CA GLY A 30 7.12 -29.22 25.53
C GLY A 30 6.11 -28.52 24.62
N VAL A 31 6.07 -28.92 23.35
CA VAL A 31 5.12 -28.38 22.35
C VAL A 31 4.00 -29.36 22.09
N HIS A 32 2.81 -29.04 22.59
CA HIS A 32 1.58 -29.80 22.35
C HIS A 32 0.60 -29.03 21.46
N LEU A 33 -0.37 -29.73 20.87
CA LEU A 33 -1.37 -29.11 19.97
C LEU A 33 -2.11 -27.94 20.64
N ARG A 34 -2.40 -28.05 21.95
CA ARG A 34 -3.03 -26.98 22.72
C ARG A 34 -2.19 -25.70 22.75
N GLN A 35 -0.87 -25.79 22.99
CA GLN A 35 0.01 -24.62 22.93
C GLN A 35 0.10 -24.04 21.52
N VAL A 36 0.08 -24.86 20.47
CA VAL A 36 0.04 -24.33 19.09
C VAL A 36 -1.23 -23.49 18.89
N LEU A 37 -2.37 -23.99 19.35
CA LEU A 37 -3.66 -23.29 19.26
C LEU A 37 -3.72 -22.03 20.14
N ASP A 38 -3.01 -21.98 21.27
CA ASP A 38 -2.91 -20.79 22.12
C ASP A 38 -1.92 -19.75 21.55
N VAL A 39 -0.82 -20.21 20.95
CA VAL A 39 0.22 -19.34 20.36
C VAL A 39 -0.26 -18.64 19.10
N LEU A 40 -1.02 -19.32 18.23
CA LEU A 40 -1.52 -18.73 16.98
C LEU A 40 -2.31 -17.41 17.18
N PRO A 41 -3.37 -17.35 18.01
CA PRO A 41 -4.11 -16.12 18.26
C PRO A 41 -3.28 -15.09 19.04
N ALA A 42 -2.37 -15.52 19.92
CA ALA A 42 -1.47 -14.60 20.62
C ALA A 42 -0.48 -13.92 19.66
N ALA A 43 0.12 -14.68 18.74
CA ALA A 43 0.98 -14.15 17.70
C ALA A 43 0.21 -13.22 16.76
N ALA A 44 -0.99 -13.61 16.33
CA ALA A 44 -1.88 -12.75 15.53
C ALA A 44 -2.22 -11.44 16.27
N SER A 45 -2.57 -11.52 17.55
CA SER A 45 -2.83 -10.36 18.40
C SER A 45 -1.59 -9.46 18.52
N ALA A 46 -0.39 -10.02 18.65
CA ALA A 46 0.86 -9.26 18.69
C ALA A 46 1.14 -8.50 17.39
N TRP A 47 0.71 -9.03 16.23
CA TRP A 47 0.74 -8.32 14.95
C TRP A 47 -0.31 -7.21 14.86
N ILE A 48 -1.53 -7.45 15.37
CA ILE A 48 -2.65 -6.51 15.30
C ILE A 48 -2.44 -5.33 16.28
N ARG A 49 -1.93 -5.62 17.49
CA ARG A 49 -1.69 -4.66 18.58
C ARG A 49 -0.22 -4.72 19.03
N PRO A 50 0.72 -4.20 18.22
CA PRO A 50 2.13 -4.20 18.59
C PRO A 50 2.34 -3.42 19.89
N ALA A 51 3.03 -4.01 20.85
CA ALA A 51 3.38 -3.33 22.10
C ALA A 51 4.23 -2.09 21.80
N ALA A 52 3.73 -0.92 22.22
CA ALA A 52 4.31 0.38 21.87
C ALA A 52 5.75 0.56 22.38
N HIS A 53 6.10 -0.08 23.49
CA HIS A 53 7.44 -0.03 24.08
C HIS A 53 8.47 -0.91 23.38
N LEU A 54 8.03 -1.84 22.51
CA LEU A 54 8.92 -2.72 21.74
C LEU A 54 9.31 -2.14 20.39
N HIS A 55 8.65 -1.08 19.95
CA HIS A 55 8.86 -0.52 18.62
C HIS A 55 9.48 0.86 18.71
N ASP A 56 10.70 0.99 18.17
CA ASP A 56 11.29 2.28 17.86
C ASP A 56 10.30 3.11 17.01
N ARG A 57 10.07 4.34 17.45
CA ARG A 57 9.21 5.33 16.79
C ARG A 57 9.58 5.47 15.30
N ALA A 58 10.88 5.46 14.99
CA ALA A 58 11.34 5.54 13.62
C ALA A 58 11.05 4.25 12.83
N ALA A 59 11.12 3.07 13.46
CA ALA A 59 10.71 1.81 12.82
C ALA A 59 9.24 1.81 12.42
N ARG A 60 8.35 2.31 13.29
CA ARG A 60 6.92 2.47 12.96
C ARG A 60 6.68 3.40 11.78
N MET A 61 7.39 4.52 11.74
CA MET A 61 7.30 5.46 10.63
C MET A 61 7.82 4.86 9.31
N ARG A 62 8.93 4.09 9.34
CA ARG A 62 9.46 3.36 8.16
C ARG A 62 8.48 2.31 7.65
N ALA A 63 7.83 1.58 8.57
CA ALA A 63 6.77 0.63 8.22
C ALA A 63 5.56 1.34 7.58
N SER A 64 5.11 2.48 8.15
CA SER A 64 4.00 3.23 7.54
C SER A 64 4.34 3.76 6.16
N VAL A 65 5.55 4.29 5.94
CA VAL A 65 5.98 4.76 4.61
C VAL A 65 6.00 3.62 3.60
N THR A 66 6.54 2.46 3.98
CA THR A 66 6.58 1.27 3.12
C THR A 66 5.17 0.80 2.76
N MET A 67 4.27 0.75 3.73
CA MET A 67 2.90 0.30 3.52
C MET A 67 2.08 1.31 2.69
N THR A 68 2.28 2.61 2.92
CA THR A 68 1.66 3.67 2.11
C THR A 68 2.15 3.59 0.67
N LEU A 69 3.44 3.35 0.43
CA LEU A 69 3.97 3.17 -0.91
C LEU A 69 3.37 1.92 -1.59
N PHE A 70 3.33 0.80 -0.87
CA PHE A 70 2.71 -0.43 -1.36
C PHE A 70 1.24 -0.18 -1.76
N ALA A 71 0.45 0.40 -0.85
CA ALA A 71 -0.94 0.70 -1.10
C ALA A 71 -1.13 1.68 -2.26
N TRP A 72 -0.26 2.69 -2.38
CA TRP A 72 -0.33 3.64 -3.50
C TRP A 72 -0.03 3.00 -4.85
N VAL A 73 0.94 2.08 -4.95
CA VAL A 73 1.20 1.34 -6.19
C VAL A 73 -0.03 0.52 -6.58
N THR A 74 -0.65 -0.17 -5.62
CA THR A 74 -1.90 -0.92 -5.85
C THR A 74 -3.03 0.00 -6.32
N LEU A 75 -3.20 1.16 -5.68
CA LEU A 75 -4.21 2.14 -6.09
C LEU A 75 -3.94 2.68 -7.50
N THR A 76 -2.68 2.91 -7.85
CA THR A 76 -2.26 3.38 -9.19
C THR A 76 -2.47 2.32 -10.26
N ALA A 77 -2.26 1.04 -9.93
CA ALA A 77 -2.66 -0.05 -10.82
C ALA A 77 -4.19 -0.07 -11.01
N GLY A 78 -4.94 0.13 -9.92
CA GLY A 78 -6.39 0.29 -9.94
C GLY A 78 -6.85 1.48 -10.81
N THR A 79 -6.11 2.59 -10.82
CA THR A 79 -6.49 3.74 -11.64
C THR A 79 -6.36 3.46 -13.14
N VAL A 80 -5.32 2.72 -13.55
CA VAL A 80 -5.17 2.30 -14.95
C VAL A 80 -6.33 1.41 -15.38
N VAL A 81 -6.66 0.40 -14.57
CA VAL A 81 -7.81 -0.49 -14.81
C VAL A 81 -9.10 0.29 -14.94
N PHE A 82 -9.35 1.23 -14.02
CA PHE A 82 -10.57 2.02 -14.01
C PHE A 82 -10.72 2.87 -15.27
N GLY A 83 -9.62 3.47 -15.76
CA GLY A 83 -9.65 4.21 -17.01
C GLY A 83 -10.20 3.37 -18.16
N GLN A 84 -9.77 2.11 -18.27
CA GLN A 84 -10.27 1.20 -19.28
C GLN A 84 -11.74 0.84 -19.07
N LEU A 85 -12.12 0.44 -17.85
CA LEU A 85 -13.51 0.08 -17.53
C LEU A 85 -14.47 1.25 -17.78
N HIS A 86 -14.04 2.48 -17.49
CA HIS A 86 -14.82 3.68 -17.72
C HIS A 86 -15.01 3.93 -19.22
N ASP A 87 -13.93 3.89 -20.00
CA ASP A 87 -13.96 4.13 -21.45
C ASP A 87 -14.81 3.06 -22.17
N ASP A 88 -14.83 1.82 -21.67
CA ASP A 88 -15.68 0.74 -22.19
C ASP A 88 -17.17 0.87 -21.81
N SER A 89 -17.46 1.43 -20.62
CA SER A 89 -18.82 1.44 -20.05
C SER A 89 -19.64 2.68 -20.39
N VAL A 90 -18.98 3.80 -20.72
CA VAL A 90 -19.66 5.09 -20.93
C VAL A 90 -19.28 5.68 -22.30
N PRO A 91 -19.94 5.23 -23.39
CA PRO A 91 -19.71 5.77 -24.72
C PRO A 91 -20.07 7.27 -24.79
N GLY A 92 -19.28 8.07 -25.51
CA GLY A 92 -19.66 9.44 -25.85
C GLY A 92 -19.34 10.53 -24.80
N GLY A 93 -18.49 10.24 -23.81
CA GLY A 93 -17.95 11.28 -22.91
C GLY A 93 -18.91 11.81 -21.85
N ALA A 94 -20.07 11.16 -21.67
CA ALA A 94 -20.92 11.41 -20.50
C ALA A 94 -20.09 11.21 -19.22
N GLY A 95 -20.14 12.17 -18.29
CA GLY A 95 -19.30 12.14 -17.08
C GLY A 95 -17.90 12.74 -17.21
N GLY A 96 -17.57 13.42 -18.31
CA GLY A 96 -16.25 14.05 -18.54
C GLY A 96 -15.75 14.94 -17.39
N GLY A 97 -16.64 15.65 -16.69
CA GLY A 97 -16.28 16.44 -15.51
C GLY A 97 -15.75 15.59 -14.34
N LEU A 98 -16.42 14.48 -14.01
CA LEU A 98 -15.96 13.57 -12.95
C LEU A 98 -14.68 12.85 -13.35
N ARG A 99 -14.52 12.52 -14.65
CA ARG A 99 -13.28 11.99 -15.19
C ARG A 99 -12.12 12.98 -15.06
N ALA A 100 -12.34 14.28 -15.29
CA ALA A 100 -11.32 15.31 -15.11
C ALA A 100 -10.91 15.44 -13.63
N VAL A 101 -11.88 15.45 -12.70
CA VAL A 101 -11.62 15.45 -11.26
C VAL A 101 -10.79 14.24 -10.86
N TYR A 102 -11.16 13.06 -11.34
CA TYR A 102 -10.41 11.83 -11.12
C TYR A 102 -8.94 11.97 -11.56
N VAL A 103 -8.69 12.46 -12.79
CA VAL A 103 -7.34 12.59 -13.34
C VAL A 103 -6.53 13.60 -12.53
N ALA A 104 -7.13 14.74 -12.20
CA ALA A 104 -6.49 15.78 -11.38
C ALA A 104 -6.11 15.24 -9.98
N CYS A 105 -7.02 14.51 -9.32
CA CYS A 105 -6.75 13.93 -8.00
C CYS A 105 -5.68 12.83 -8.04
N ALA A 106 -5.67 11.98 -9.08
CA ALA A 106 -4.63 10.96 -9.27
C ALA A 106 -3.25 11.60 -9.55
N ALA A 107 -3.21 12.66 -10.37
CA ALA A 107 -2.00 13.43 -10.62
C ALA A 107 -1.49 14.11 -9.34
N ALA A 108 -2.37 14.77 -8.57
CA ALA A 108 -2.03 15.38 -7.30
C ALA A 108 -1.46 14.37 -6.29
N SER A 109 -2.05 13.17 -6.22
CA SER A 109 -1.55 12.07 -5.39
C SER A 109 -0.11 11.67 -5.76
N THR A 110 0.16 11.56 -7.07
CA THR A 110 1.49 11.24 -7.61
C THR A 110 2.51 12.33 -7.26
N VAL A 111 2.16 13.59 -7.50
CA VAL A 111 3.01 14.74 -7.19
C VAL A 111 3.33 14.79 -5.70
N ALA A 112 2.34 14.59 -4.83
CA ALA A 112 2.53 14.57 -3.39
C ALA A 112 3.58 13.52 -2.97
N LEU A 113 3.50 12.28 -3.46
CA LEU A 113 4.48 11.25 -3.14
C LEU A 113 5.87 11.53 -3.69
N VAL A 114 5.99 12.05 -4.91
CA VAL A 114 7.28 12.41 -5.50
C VAL A 114 7.94 13.48 -4.63
N LEU A 115 7.23 14.59 -4.36
CA LEU A 115 7.76 15.69 -3.57
C LEU A 115 8.08 15.26 -2.13
N GLY A 116 7.24 14.43 -1.52
CA GLY A 116 7.46 13.88 -0.18
C GLY A 116 8.59 12.86 -0.07
N GLY A 117 8.83 12.12 -1.15
CA GLY A 117 9.88 11.10 -1.24
C GLY A 117 11.28 11.69 -1.46
N LEU A 118 11.39 12.85 -2.10
CA LEU A 118 12.67 13.49 -2.43
C LEU A 118 13.57 13.75 -1.20
N PRO A 119 13.10 14.37 -0.09
CA PRO A 119 13.93 14.58 1.09
C PRO A 119 14.42 13.26 1.69
N LEU A 120 13.58 12.22 1.66
CA LEU A 120 13.88 10.90 2.19
C LEU A 120 14.93 10.19 1.35
N ALA A 121 14.75 10.18 0.02
CA ALA A 121 15.73 9.65 -0.92
C ALA A 121 17.07 10.38 -0.78
N GLY A 122 17.06 11.72 -0.70
CA GLY A 122 18.25 12.52 -0.48
C GLY A 122 18.96 12.21 0.85
N ALA A 123 18.21 11.89 1.92
CA ALA A 123 18.78 11.47 3.19
C ALA A 123 19.44 10.08 3.11
N VAL A 124 18.78 9.11 2.46
CA VAL A 124 19.34 7.77 2.25
C VAL A 124 20.57 7.82 1.34
N VAL A 125 20.54 8.59 0.25
CA VAL A 125 21.69 8.76 -0.65
C VAL A 125 22.87 9.37 0.09
N ARG A 126 22.66 10.43 0.88
CA ARG A 126 23.73 11.06 1.67
C ARG A 126 24.34 10.10 2.70
N ALA A 127 23.52 9.36 3.43
CA ALA A 127 23.98 8.38 4.42
C ALA A 127 24.61 7.13 3.77
N GLY A 128 24.22 6.79 2.54
CA GLY A 128 24.61 5.59 1.84
C GLY A 128 25.59 5.79 0.68
N ARG A 129 26.22 6.97 0.53
CA ARG A 129 27.05 7.31 -0.66
C ARG A 129 28.12 6.27 -1.01
N ARG A 130 28.67 5.55 -0.02
CA ARG A 130 29.68 4.50 -0.25
C ARG A 130 29.11 3.11 -0.55
N ARG A 131 27.79 2.91 -0.47
CA ARG A 131 27.11 1.62 -0.64
C ARG A 131 26.15 1.67 -1.82
N VAL A 132 26.68 1.44 -3.03
CA VAL A 132 25.94 1.43 -4.30
C VAL A 132 24.66 0.59 -4.22
N ARG A 133 24.70 -0.58 -3.55
CA ARG A 133 23.53 -1.45 -3.36
C ARG A 133 22.38 -0.78 -2.59
N THR A 134 22.66 0.13 -1.65
CA THR A 134 21.61 0.84 -0.90
C THR A 134 20.96 1.92 -1.75
N VAL A 135 21.77 2.64 -2.55
CA VAL A 135 21.25 3.65 -3.49
C VAL A 135 20.45 2.99 -4.61
N ALA A 136 20.93 1.87 -5.15
CA ALA A 136 20.20 1.10 -6.16
C ALA A 136 18.82 0.62 -5.67
N ALA A 137 18.71 0.27 -4.37
CA ALA A 137 17.44 -0.14 -3.78
C ALA A 137 16.37 0.97 -3.78
N LEU A 138 16.76 2.25 -3.84
CA LEU A 138 15.82 3.38 -4.00
C LEU A 138 15.26 3.49 -5.42
N GLY A 139 15.96 2.94 -6.42
CA GLY A 139 15.48 2.88 -7.81
C GLY A 139 14.42 1.80 -8.04
N VAL A 140 14.35 0.79 -7.17
CA VAL A 140 13.44 -0.36 -7.31
C VAL A 140 11.97 0.04 -7.46
N PRO A 141 11.39 0.97 -6.66
CA PRO A 141 10.02 1.42 -6.88
C PRO A 141 9.78 2.04 -8.26
N VAL A 142 10.72 2.85 -8.74
CA VAL A 142 10.61 3.53 -10.04
C VAL A 142 10.67 2.52 -11.17
N VAL A 143 11.62 1.58 -11.11
CA VAL A 143 11.77 0.51 -12.11
C VAL A 143 10.56 -0.43 -12.09
N ALA A 144 10.07 -0.81 -10.91
CA ALA A 144 8.89 -1.67 -10.79
C ALA A 144 7.62 -0.99 -11.34
N ALA A 145 7.41 0.30 -11.04
CA ALA A 145 6.29 1.06 -11.57
C ALA A 145 6.40 1.25 -13.09
N ALA A 146 7.57 1.61 -13.61
CA ALA A 146 7.81 1.76 -15.04
C ALA A 146 7.62 0.43 -15.79
N GLY A 147 8.12 -0.68 -15.23
CA GLY A 147 7.94 -2.02 -15.77
C GLY A 147 6.48 -2.43 -15.80
N PHE A 148 5.73 -2.19 -14.72
CA PHE A 148 4.29 -2.44 -14.69
C PHE A 148 3.53 -1.61 -15.74
N LEU A 149 3.81 -0.31 -15.84
CA LEU A 149 3.19 0.56 -16.83
C LEU A 149 3.50 0.11 -18.26
N ALA A 150 4.75 -0.29 -18.53
CA ALA A 150 5.13 -0.83 -19.84
C ALA A 150 4.36 -2.12 -20.18
N VAL A 151 4.22 -3.04 -19.22
CA VAL A 151 3.43 -4.26 -19.39
C VAL A 151 1.95 -3.93 -19.61
N ALA A 152 1.39 -3.01 -18.82
CA ALA A 152 0.00 -2.59 -18.97
C ALA A 152 -0.24 -2.01 -20.37
N VAL A 153 0.59 -1.06 -20.82
CA VAL A 153 0.52 -0.48 -22.16
C VAL A 153 0.71 -1.52 -23.26
N ALA A 154 1.64 -2.48 -23.08
CA ALA A 154 1.83 -3.54 -24.05
C ALA A 154 0.58 -4.44 -24.16
N VAL A 155 -0.01 -4.84 -23.04
CA VAL A 155 -1.25 -5.63 -23.01
C VAL A 155 -2.39 -4.88 -23.68
N THR A 156 -2.56 -3.58 -23.39
CA THR A 156 -3.63 -2.79 -24.03
C THR A 156 -3.43 -2.60 -25.53
N ARG A 157 -2.19 -2.59 -26.02
CA ARG A 157 -1.89 -2.43 -27.46
C ARG A 157 -1.95 -3.74 -28.23
N LEU A 158 -1.58 -4.87 -27.59
CA LEU A 158 -1.40 -6.16 -28.26
C LEU A 158 -2.61 -7.07 -28.16
N VAL A 159 -3.43 -6.95 -27.11
CA VAL A 159 -4.62 -7.78 -26.96
C VAL A 159 -5.70 -7.28 -27.93
N PRO A 160 -6.18 -8.13 -28.85
CA PRO A 160 -7.27 -7.76 -29.75
C PRO A 160 -8.48 -7.37 -28.92
N HIS A 161 -8.98 -6.15 -29.12
CA HIS A 161 -10.22 -5.73 -28.50
C HIS A 161 -11.34 -6.57 -29.12
N SER A 162 -12.14 -7.20 -28.27
CA SER A 162 -13.34 -7.87 -28.77
C SER A 162 -14.23 -6.82 -29.43
N PRO A 163 -14.75 -7.05 -30.64
CA PRO A 163 -15.62 -6.09 -31.33
C PRO A 163 -16.97 -5.87 -30.63
N ARG A 164 -17.25 -6.67 -29.58
CA ARG A 164 -18.44 -6.50 -28.75
C ARG A 164 -18.21 -5.36 -27.75
N PRO A 165 -19.03 -4.29 -27.80
CA PRO A 165 -18.94 -3.20 -26.82
C PRO A 165 -19.12 -3.75 -25.40
N GLY A 166 -18.28 -3.28 -24.47
CA GLY A 166 -18.34 -3.64 -23.05
C GLY A 166 -17.60 -4.92 -22.64
N VAL A 167 -16.92 -5.62 -23.56
CA VAL A 167 -16.15 -6.84 -23.21
C VAL A 167 -14.71 -6.53 -22.76
N GLY A 168 -14.23 -5.31 -23.01
CA GLY A 168 -12.90 -4.83 -22.59
C GLY A 168 -11.75 -5.77 -22.96
N ILE A 169 -10.66 -5.72 -22.19
CA ILE A 169 -9.52 -6.66 -22.31
C ILE A 169 -9.86 -8.10 -21.91
N GLY A 170 -11.10 -8.37 -21.47
CA GLY A 170 -11.53 -9.66 -20.94
C GLY A 170 -11.04 -9.93 -19.50
N THR A 171 -11.79 -10.75 -18.77
CA THR A 171 -11.53 -11.06 -17.36
C THR A 171 -10.14 -11.68 -17.13
N THR A 172 -9.68 -12.53 -18.04
CA THR A 172 -8.38 -13.22 -17.92
C THR A 172 -7.22 -12.22 -17.95
N TRP A 173 -7.19 -11.29 -18.90
CA TRP A 173 -6.13 -10.27 -18.97
C TRP A 173 -6.23 -9.27 -17.83
N PHE A 174 -7.45 -8.93 -17.40
CA PHE A 174 -7.65 -8.12 -16.20
C PHE A 174 -7.03 -8.77 -14.94
N LEU A 175 -7.28 -10.07 -14.72
CA LEU A 175 -6.69 -10.80 -13.60
C LEU A 175 -5.16 -10.89 -13.73
N ALA A 176 -4.65 -11.11 -14.95
CA ALA A 176 -3.21 -11.13 -15.21
C ALA A 176 -2.55 -9.78 -14.89
N LEU A 177 -3.11 -8.66 -15.37
CA LEU A 177 -2.61 -7.32 -15.05
C LEU A 177 -2.67 -7.01 -13.56
N THR A 178 -3.75 -7.44 -12.88
CA THR A 178 -3.88 -7.30 -11.43
C THR A 178 -2.78 -8.06 -10.69
N ALA A 179 -2.50 -9.30 -11.10
CA ALA A 179 -1.44 -10.11 -10.51
C ALA A 179 -0.05 -9.49 -10.75
N VAL A 180 0.24 -9.01 -11.97
CA VAL A 180 1.51 -8.31 -12.27
C VAL A 180 1.63 -7.02 -11.46
N GLY A 181 0.54 -6.26 -11.32
CA GLY A 181 0.49 -5.07 -10.48
C GLY A 181 0.79 -5.36 -9.01
N ALA A 182 0.25 -6.45 -8.46
CA ALA A 182 0.53 -6.89 -7.10
C ALA A 182 2.02 -7.26 -6.91
N VAL A 183 2.61 -7.97 -7.88
CA VAL A 183 4.05 -8.31 -7.85
C VAL A 183 4.92 -7.06 -7.95
N ALA A 184 4.56 -6.11 -8.82
CA ALA A 184 5.25 -4.83 -8.94
C ALA A 184 5.15 -4.02 -7.65
N ALA A 185 3.99 -4.00 -6.99
CA ALA A 185 3.80 -3.34 -5.69
C ALA A 185 4.66 -3.95 -4.59
N LEU A 186 4.70 -5.29 -4.48
CA LEU A 186 5.56 -5.99 -3.52
C LEU A 186 7.04 -5.69 -3.78
N THR A 187 7.45 -5.69 -5.05
CA THR A 187 8.82 -5.38 -5.46
C THR A 187 9.18 -3.94 -5.11
N ALA A 188 8.30 -2.99 -5.43
CA ALA A 188 8.44 -1.58 -5.11
C ALA A 188 8.55 -1.35 -3.59
N ALA A 189 7.77 -2.06 -2.78
CA ALA A 189 7.84 -1.94 -1.32
C ALA A 189 9.12 -2.54 -0.72
N SER A 190 9.68 -3.58 -1.35
CA SER A 190 10.86 -4.30 -0.84
C SER A 190 12.14 -3.44 -0.84
N GLY A 191 12.29 -2.55 -1.83
CA GLY A 191 13.47 -1.68 -1.98
C GLY A 191 13.66 -0.70 -0.82
N PRO A 192 12.69 0.19 -0.55
CA PRO A 192 12.72 1.10 0.59
C PRO A 192 12.81 0.35 1.91
N ALA A 193 12.10 -0.76 2.08
CA ALA A 193 12.19 -1.57 3.30
C ALA A 193 13.62 -2.09 3.54
N ALA A 194 14.30 -2.59 2.50
CA ALA A 194 15.68 -3.03 2.59
C ALA A 194 16.64 -1.87 2.85
N ALA A 195 16.44 -0.71 2.22
CA ALA A 195 17.24 0.49 2.44
C ALA A 195 17.11 1.00 3.89
N PHE A 196 15.89 1.05 4.42
CA PHE A 196 15.58 1.46 5.79
C PHE A 196 16.13 0.53 6.87
N ARG A 197 16.30 -0.77 6.57
CA ARG A 197 16.99 -1.70 7.48
C ARG A 197 18.50 -1.43 7.55
N ARG A 198 19.10 -0.91 6.48
CA ARG A 198 20.55 -0.67 6.39
C ARG A 198 20.96 0.74 6.81
N THR A 199 20.01 1.68 6.84
CA THR A 199 20.30 3.09 7.11
C THR A 199 19.23 3.64 8.06
N PRO A 200 19.58 3.95 9.32
CA PRO A 200 18.64 4.53 10.27
C PRO A 200 18.34 5.97 9.85
N VAL A 201 17.28 6.16 9.07
CA VAL A 201 16.76 7.50 8.76
C VAL A 201 15.76 7.88 9.84
N THR A 202 16.01 9.02 10.49
CA THR A 202 15.17 9.58 11.55
C THR A 202 14.89 11.06 11.28
N GLY A 203 13.91 11.63 11.99
CA GLY A 203 13.65 13.06 12.00
C GLY A 203 12.79 13.59 10.83
N ARG A 204 13.07 14.83 10.42
CA ARG A 204 12.23 15.64 9.50
C ARG A 204 11.94 14.99 8.14
N PRO A 205 12.89 14.33 7.45
CA PRO A 205 12.62 13.72 6.14
C PRO A 205 11.54 12.63 6.23
N LEU A 206 11.53 11.87 7.32
CA LEU A 206 10.55 10.80 7.54
C LEU A 206 9.16 11.37 7.86
N VAL A 207 9.09 12.47 8.62
CA VAL A 207 7.83 13.20 8.87
C VAL A 207 7.26 13.74 7.56
N ALA A 208 8.09 14.37 6.73
CA ALA A 208 7.67 14.90 5.43
C ALA A 208 7.09 13.79 4.53
N ALA A 209 7.75 12.63 4.47
CA ALA A 209 7.26 11.48 3.69
C ALA A 209 5.93 10.94 4.22
N VAL A 210 5.74 10.89 5.55
CA VAL A 210 4.46 10.46 6.16
C VAL A 210 3.33 11.45 5.84
N VAL A 211 3.59 12.76 5.96
CA VAL A 211 2.59 13.80 5.64
C VAL A 211 2.22 13.75 4.16
N ALA A 212 3.21 13.68 3.28
CA ALA A 212 2.98 13.54 1.84
C ALA A 212 2.21 12.27 1.50
N GLY A 213 2.52 11.15 2.16
CA GLY A 213 1.76 9.91 2.05
C GLY A 213 0.29 10.08 2.44
N ALA A 214 0.00 10.81 3.51
CA ALA A 214 -1.37 11.10 3.92
C ALA A 214 -2.11 11.97 2.89
N VAL A 215 -1.47 13.01 2.37
CA VAL A 215 -2.02 13.85 1.28
C VAL A 215 -2.32 12.98 0.06
N ALA A 216 -1.37 12.14 -0.34
CA ALA A 216 -1.54 11.25 -1.49
C ALA A 216 -2.71 10.27 -1.32
N VAL A 217 -2.92 9.73 -0.12
CA VAL A 217 -4.07 8.86 0.18
C VAL A 217 -5.39 9.61 0.12
N VAL A 218 -5.46 10.83 0.66
CA VAL A 218 -6.67 11.66 0.59
C VAL A 218 -7.01 12.00 -0.87
N SER A 219 -6.01 12.43 -1.65
CA SER A 219 -6.19 12.70 -3.08
C SER A 219 -6.63 11.44 -3.84
N MET A 220 -6.05 10.27 -3.54
CA MET A 220 -6.44 9.02 -4.19
C MET A 220 -7.84 8.54 -3.78
N ALA A 221 -8.28 8.81 -2.55
CA ALA A 221 -9.65 8.56 -2.13
C ALA A 221 -10.65 9.42 -2.91
N ALA A 222 -10.34 10.71 -3.13
CA ALA A 222 -11.14 11.58 -3.98
C ALA A 222 -11.15 11.12 -5.44
N ALA A 223 -10.02 10.64 -5.96
CA ALA A 223 -9.96 10.03 -7.29
C ALA A 223 -10.86 8.78 -7.36
N ALA A 224 -10.71 7.82 -6.45
CA ALA A 224 -11.53 6.61 -6.44
C ALA A 224 -13.04 6.92 -6.32
N GLY A 225 -13.42 7.87 -5.47
CA GLY A 225 -14.81 8.30 -5.29
C GLY A 225 -15.39 8.97 -6.54
N SER A 226 -14.66 9.88 -7.17
CA SER A 226 -15.10 10.53 -8.41
C SER A 226 -15.19 9.53 -9.57
N GLY A 227 -14.27 8.57 -9.66
CA GLY A 227 -14.32 7.48 -10.63
C GLY A 227 -15.57 6.60 -10.44
N LEU A 228 -15.82 6.12 -9.21
CA LEU A 228 -17.02 5.33 -8.93
C LEU A 228 -18.30 6.11 -9.25
N ALA A 229 -18.37 7.39 -8.88
CA ALA A 229 -19.52 8.24 -9.20
C ALA A 229 -19.72 8.38 -10.72
N ALA A 230 -18.64 8.51 -11.50
CA ALA A 230 -18.71 8.64 -12.96
C ALA A 230 -19.34 7.42 -13.64
N VAL A 231 -19.26 6.24 -13.03
CA VAL A 231 -19.83 4.99 -13.56
C VAL A 231 -21.20 4.69 -12.96
N VAL A 232 -21.36 4.85 -11.64
CA VAL A 232 -22.59 4.51 -10.93
C VAL A 232 -23.72 5.48 -11.28
N VAL A 233 -23.45 6.79 -11.39
CA VAL A 233 -24.51 7.77 -11.67
C VAL A 233 -25.18 7.47 -13.01
N PRO A 234 -24.47 7.36 -14.15
CA PRO A 234 -25.11 7.00 -15.42
C PRO A 234 -25.79 5.63 -15.41
N ALA A 235 -25.24 4.65 -14.69
CA ALA A 235 -25.83 3.31 -14.60
C ALA A 235 -27.17 3.31 -13.86
N VAL A 236 -27.36 4.20 -12.89
CA VAL A 236 -28.60 4.29 -12.08
C VAL A 236 -29.61 5.26 -12.67
N THR A 237 -29.17 6.37 -13.27
CA THR A 237 -30.06 7.41 -13.81
C THR A 237 -30.35 7.26 -15.31
N GLY A 238 -29.63 6.38 -16.00
CA GLY A 238 -29.76 6.19 -17.44
C GLY A 238 -31.09 5.56 -17.84
N PRO A 239 -31.65 5.91 -19.02
CA PRO A 239 -32.93 5.39 -19.50
C PRO A 239 -32.93 3.88 -19.78
N SER A 240 -31.76 3.25 -19.77
CA SER A 240 -31.58 1.81 -20.02
C SER A 240 -30.95 1.09 -18.82
N ALA A 241 -31.07 1.64 -17.61
CA ALA A 241 -30.50 1.07 -16.38
C ALA A 241 -30.86 -0.43 -16.26
N PRO A 242 -29.92 -1.35 -16.56
CA PRO A 242 -30.11 -2.75 -16.24
C PRO A 242 -30.16 -2.81 -14.71
N GLY A 243 -31.03 -3.65 -14.12
CA GLY A 243 -31.31 -3.67 -12.68
C GLY A 243 -30.16 -4.05 -11.74
N GLY A 244 -28.89 -3.81 -12.09
CA GLY A 244 -27.73 -4.03 -11.24
C GLY A 244 -26.43 -3.46 -11.80
N LEU A 245 -25.49 -3.15 -10.89
CA LEU A 245 -24.12 -2.78 -11.24
C LEU A 245 -23.36 -4.02 -11.77
N PRO A 246 -22.53 -3.88 -12.81
CA PRO A 246 -21.67 -4.96 -13.28
C PRO A 246 -20.80 -5.52 -12.15
N GLY A 247 -20.81 -6.84 -11.95
CA GLY A 247 -20.01 -7.53 -10.93
C GLY A 247 -18.53 -7.10 -10.89
N PRO A 248 -17.84 -6.90 -12.03
CA PRO A 248 -16.46 -6.41 -12.06
C PRO A 248 -16.28 -5.02 -11.41
N LEU A 249 -17.24 -4.11 -11.56
CA LEU A 249 -17.18 -2.77 -10.96
C LEU A 249 -17.35 -2.82 -9.44
N LEU A 250 -18.24 -3.71 -8.95
CA LEU A 250 -18.39 -3.95 -7.52
C LEU A 250 -17.11 -4.52 -6.90
N ALA A 251 -16.51 -5.52 -7.57
CA ALA A 251 -15.24 -6.10 -7.13
C ALA A 251 -14.10 -5.07 -7.14
N TYR A 252 -14.01 -4.25 -8.20
CA TYR A 252 -13.04 -3.15 -8.28
C TYR A 252 -13.24 -2.13 -7.15
N GLY A 253 -14.47 -1.65 -6.94
CA GLY A 253 -14.80 -0.69 -5.90
C GLY A 253 -14.46 -1.21 -4.50
N ALA A 254 -14.77 -2.48 -4.22
CA ALA A 254 -14.41 -3.14 -2.96
C ALA A 254 -12.89 -3.23 -2.77
N GLY A 255 -12.14 -3.60 -3.81
CA GLY A 255 -10.68 -3.68 -3.78
C GLY A 255 -10.02 -2.31 -3.52
N MET A 256 -10.50 -1.26 -4.19
CA MET A 256 -10.04 0.10 -3.99
C MET A 256 -10.36 0.61 -2.58
N ALA A 257 -11.58 0.37 -2.09
CA ALA A 257 -11.99 0.76 -0.75
C ALA A 257 -11.13 0.08 0.33
N LEU A 258 -10.90 -1.24 0.22
CA LEU A 258 -10.04 -1.97 1.15
C LEU A 258 -8.61 -1.42 1.14
N THR A 259 -8.06 -1.16 -0.04
CA THR A 259 -6.69 -0.62 -0.19
C THR A 259 -6.58 0.78 0.41
N LEU A 260 -7.59 1.64 0.22
CA LEU A 260 -7.67 2.97 0.84
C LEU A 260 -7.75 2.90 2.36
N VAL A 261 -8.53 1.97 2.93
CA VAL A 261 -8.62 1.77 4.39
C VAL A 261 -7.25 1.37 4.95
N VAL A 262 -6.55 0.45 4.30
CA VAL A 262 -5.20 0.04 4.70
C VAL A 262 -4.20 1.19 4.61
N ALA A 263 -4.28 2.00 3.55
CA ALA A 263 -3.42 3.17 3.37
C ALA A 263 -3.69 4.25 4.42
N ALA A 264 -4.97 4.57 4.67
CA ALA A 264 -5.40 5.57 5.64
C ALA A 264 -5.02 5.17 7.07
N THR A 265 -5.26 3.93 7.47
CA THR A 265 -4.86 3.42 8.79
C THR A 265 -3.34 3.46 8.97
N SER A 266 -2.57 3.15 7.93
CA SER A 266 -1.10 3.26 7.93
C SER A 266 -0.64 4.70 8.09
N CYS A 267 -1.26 5.65 7.36
CA CYS A 267 -0.95 7.08 7.46
C CYS A 267 -1.27 7.63 8.86
N VAL A 268 -2.44 7.31 9.43
CA VAL A 268 -2.82 7.73 10.79
C VAL A 268 -1.82 7.20 11.82
N ARG A 269 -1.39 5.94 11.70
CA ARG A 269 -0.37 5.34 12.57
C ARG A 269 0.99 6.05 12.42
N GLY A 270 1.37 6.42 11.20
CA GLY A 270 2.58 7.18 10.91
C GLY A 270 2.54 8.61 11.48
N LEU A 271 1.41 9.32 11.30
CA LEU A 271 1.23 10.69 11.79
C LEU A 271 1.23 10.78 13.31
N ARG A 272 0.56 9.84 14.00
CA ARG A 272 0.63 9.72 15.47
C ARG A 272 2.05 9.45 15.94
N ALA A 273 2.83 8.68 15.16
CA ALA A 273 4.24 8.50 15.42
C ALA A 273 5.07 9.75 15.05
N ALA A 274 4.59 10.71 14.26
CA ALA A 274 5.32 11.93 13.93
C ALA A 274 5.14 13.05 14.98
N THR A 275 4.02 13.10 15.69
CA THR A 275 3.72 14.10 16.72
C THR A 275 4.49 13.83 18.03
N PRO A 276 5.41 14.72 18.47
CA PRO A 276 6.10 14.57 19.76
C PRO A 276 5.10 14.62 20.91
N ASN A 277 5.20 13.69 21.86
CA ASN A 277 4.33 13.70 23.03
C ASN A 277 4.79 14.83 23.96
N ARG A 278 4.13 16.00 23.91
CA ARG A 278 4.49 17.19 24.73
C ARG A 278 4.38 16.98 26.25
N ARG A 279 3.85 15.84 26.70
CA ARG A 279 3.50 15.58 28.11
C ARG A 279 4.65 15.09 29.01
N SER A 280 5.85 14.82 28.50
CA SER A 280 6.95 14.33 29.34
C SER A 280 7.82 15.42 29.99
N GLY A 281 7.41 16.70 29.93
CA GLY A 281 8.23 17.84 30.39
C GLY A 281 7.82 18.52 31.70
N HIS A 282 6.84 18.00 32.46
CA HIS A 282 6.31 18.71 33.65
C HIS A 282 6.35 17.88 34.94
N GLY A 283 7.31 16.96 35.08
CA GLY A 283 7.36 16.04 36.24
C GLY A 283 8.72 15.90 36.92
N GLN A 284 9.59 16.91 36.84
CA GLN A 284 10.82 16.99 37.64
C GLN A 284 11.02 18.44 38.06
N GLY A 285 10.35 18.83 39.14
CA GLY A 285 10.49 20.09 39.85
C GLY A 285 10.19 19.81 41.31
#